data_AF-A0A2R6CVE8-F1
#
_entry.id   AF-A0A2R6CVE8-F1
#
_cell.length_a   1.000
_cell.length_b   1.000
_cell.length_c   1.000
_cell.angle_alpha   90.00
_cell.angle_beta   90.00
_cell.angle_gamma   90.00
#
_symmetry.space_group_name_H-M   'P 1'
#
loop_
_entity.id
_entity.type
_entity.pdbx_description
1 polymer ?
#
loop_
_entity_poly.entity_id
_entity_poly.type
_entity_poly.pdbx_seq_one_letter_code
_entity_poly.pdbx_strand_id
1 'polypeptide(L)'
;MREYKMRRGEHLADRIEDMEATVEDYFGQITGTEEYKRSDLLVVGDPDNPVFDRIVAGTVEYSGKKDKLAVEFEERPAEEVIAEGNADAAADAVDAKNDFLLEATGRDAKSRRESMKRSVEDSPEGADEV
;
A
#
# COMPACT_ATOMS: atom_id res chain seq x y z
N MET A 1 -0.19 -6.26 6.87
CA MET A 1 -0.41 -4.88 6.36
C MET A 1 0.82 -3.99 6.53
N ARG A 2 1.15 -3.20 5.50
CA ARG A 2 2.29 -2.27 5.46
C ARG A 2 1.79 -0.83 5.50
N GLU A 3 2.45 0.02 6.29
CA GLU A 3 2.13 1.44 6.37
C GLU A 3 3.23 2.29 5.72
N TYR A 4 2.83 3.26 4.89
CA TYR A 4 3.72 4.16 4.19
C TYR A 4 3.57 5.59 4.69
N LYS A 5 4.71 6.24 4.89
CA LYS A 5 4.78 7.66 5.25
C LYS A 5 4.81 8.50 3.96
N MET A 6 4.03 9.56 3.92
CA MET A 6 4.08 10.52 2.82
C MET A 6 5.42 11.27 2.79
N ARG A 7 5.74 11.85 1.63
CA ARG A 7 6.87 12.77 1.46
C ARG A 7 6.74 13.97 2.40
N ARG A 8 7.89 14.52 2.79
CA ARG A 8 7.97 15.61 3.78
C ARG A 8 7.21 16.84 3.25
N GLY A 9 6.28 17.36 4.05
CA GLY A 9 5.47 18.52 3.71
C GLY A 9 4.08 18.17 3.17
N GLU A 10 3.85 16.93 2.75
CA GLU A 10 2.62 16.54 2.03
C GLU A 10 1.72 15.68 2.92
N HIS A 11 0.41 15.74 2.70
CA HIS A 11 -0.59 14.91 3.38
C HIS A 11 -1.29 13.97 2.39
N LEU A 12 -1.87 12.89 2.91
CA LEU A 12 -2.52 11.89 2.07
C LEU A 12 -3.76 12.47 1.41
N ALA A 13 -4.56 13.23 2.15
CA ALA A 13 -5.75 13.91 1.65
C ALA A 13 -5.45 14.99 0.58
N ASP A 14 -4.24 15.56 0.55
CA ASP A 14 -3.85 16.50 -0.53
C ASP A 14 -3.52 15.78 -1.85
N ARG A 15 -3.25 14.47 -1.77
CA ARG A 15 -2.77 13.64 -2.88
C ARG A 15 -3.87 12.80 -3.45
N ILE A 16 -4.63 12.18 -2.56
CA ILE A 16 -5.77 11.34 -2.85
C ILE A 16 -6.98 12.05 -2.24
N GLU A 17 -7.70 12.79 -3.09
CA GLU A 17 -8.92 13.47 -2.68
C GLU A 17 -10.02 12.46 -2.35
N ASP A 18 -10.10 11.38 -3.13
CA ASP A 18 -11.06 10.29 -2.96
C ASP A 18 -10.34 8.94 -2.98
N MET A 19 -10.14 8.37 -1.79
CA MET A 19 -9.46 7.08 -1.62
C MET A 19 -10.26 5.93 -2.21
N GLU A 20 -11.60 6.01 -2.17
CA GLU A 20 -12.48 4.98 -2.71
C GLU A 20 -12.32 4.93 -4.23
N ALA A 21 -12.51 6.07 -4.88
CA ALA A 21 -12.37 6.19 -6.33
C ALA A 21 -10.96 5.82 -6.81
N THR A 22 -9.90 6.24 -6.12
CA THR A 22 -8.53 5.87 -6.49
C THR A 22 -8.33 4.35 -6.36
N VAL A 23 -8.77 3.72 -5.26
CA VAL A 23 -8.60 2.26 -5.13
C VAL A 23 -9.36 1.51 -6.22
N GLU A 24 -10.58 1.95 -6.55
CA GLU A 24 -11.36 1.34 -7.64
C GLU A 24 -10.72 1.51 -9.02
N ASP A 25 -10.12 2.67 -9.30
CA ASP A 25 -9.45 2.95 -10.59
C ASP A 25 -8.22 2.05 -10.81
N TYR A 26 -7.42 1.83 -9.76
CA TYR A 26 -6.20 1.04 -9.87
C TYR A 26 -6.42 -0.48 -9.79
N PHE A 27 -7.39 -0.91 -8.97
CA PHE A 27 -7.45 -2.30 -8.54
C PHE A 27 -8.79 -2.98 -8.80
N GLY A 28 -9.84 -2.21 -9.08
CA GLY A 28 -11.19 -2.71 -9.32
C GLY A 28 -12.12 -2.53 -8.14
N GLN A 29 -13.35 -3.04 -8.31
CA GLN A 29 -14.48 -2.73 -7.44
C GLN A 29 -14.22 -3.10 -5.97
N ILE A 30 -14.57 -2.18 -5.08
CA ILE A 30 -14.52 -2.42 -3.64
C ILE A 30 -15.67 -3.34 -3.23
N THR A 31 -15.32 -4.41 -2.53
CA THR A 31 -16.28 -5.44 -2.09
C THR A 31 -16.61 -5.32 -0.60
N GLY A 32 -15.86 -4.52 0.16
CA GLY A 32 -16.15 -4.28 1.56
C GLY A 32 -15.11 -3.41 2.26
N THR A 33 -15.15 -3.43 3.59
CA THR A 33 -14.19 -2.72 4.44
C THR A 33 -13.64 -3.62 5.54
N GLU A 34 -12.44 -3.30 6.03
CA GLU A 34 -11.77 -3.99 7.14
C GLU A 34 -11.24 -2.96 8.15
N GLU A 35 -11.56 -3.14 9.43
CA GLU A 35 -11.08 -2.26 10.49
C GLU A 35 -9.59 -2.49 10.75
N TYR A 36 -8.80 -1.42 10.65
CA TYR A 36 -7.39 -1.41 11.00
C TYR A 36 -7.04 -0.15 11.79
N LYS A 37 -6.56 -0.32 13.03
CA LYS A 37 -6.14 0.78 13.91
C LYS A 37 -7.19 1.88 14.11
N ARG A 38 -8.48 1.50 14.19
CA ARG A 38 -9.65 2.41 14.28
C ARG A 38 -9.91 3.22 13.01
N SER A 39 -9.39 2.78 11.88
CA SER A 39 -9.73 3.30 10.56
C SER A 39 -10.31 2.15 9.72
N ASP A 40 -11.31 2.46 8.91
CA ASP A 40 -11.91 1.50 7.98
C ASP A 40 -11.11 1.54 6.67
N LEU A 41 -10.49 0.42 6.31
CA LEU A 41 -9.77 0.26 5.06
C LEU A 41 -10.64 -0.42 4.02
N LEU A 42 -10.46 -0.05 2.76
CA LEU A 42 -11.23 -0.56 1.63
C LEU A 42 -10.68 -1.92 1.22
N VAL A 43 -11.56 -2.87 0.93
CA VAL A 43 -11.21 -4.22 0.50
C VAL A 43 -11.67 -4.43 -0.93
N VAL A 44 -10.74 -4.77 -1.81
CA VAL A 44 -11.00 -5.28 -3.15
C VAL A 44 -10.83 -6.80 -3.09
N GLY A 45 -11.95 -7.51 -3.09
CA GLY A 45 -11.98 -8.98 -2.99
C GLY A 45 -11.90 -9.72 -4.31
N ASP A 46 -12.10 -9.02 -5.43
CA ASP A 46 -11.94 -9.56 -6.79
C ASP A 46 -11.23 -8.48 -7.63
N PRO A 47 -9.89 -8.37 -7.53
CA PRO A 47 -9.14 -7.34 -8.25
C PRO A 47 -9.12 -7.58 -9.76
N ASP A 48 -9.12 -6.51 -10.54
CA ASP A 48 -9.12 -6.60 -12.03
C ASP A 48 -7.85 -7.29 -12.56
N ASN A 49 -6.73 -7.16 -11.86
CA ASN A 49 -5.50 -7.83 -12.22
C ASN A 49 -5.42 -9.22 -11.57
N PRO A 50 -5.33 -10.31 -12.36
CA PRO A 50 -5.40 -11.67 -11.85
C PRO A 50 -4.21 -12.04 -10.97
N VAL A 51 -3.16 -11.22 -10.86
CA VAL A 51 -2.03 -11.49 -9.96
C VAL A 51 -2.44 -11.36 -8.49
N PHE A 52 -3.47 -10.56 -8.20
CA PHE A 52 -3.94 -10.31 -6.84
C PHE A 52 -5.12 -11.21 -6.49
N ASP A 53 -5.09 -11.82 -5.32
CA ASP A 53 -6.25 -12.50 -4.72
C ASP A 53 -7.11 -11.52 -3.92
N ARG A 54 -6.47 -10.56 -3.24
CA ARG A 54 -7.13 -9.57 -2.40
C ARG A 54 -6.25 -8.35 -2.21
N ILE A 55 -6.86 -7.17 -2.21
CA ILE A 55 -6.18 -5.92 -1.86
C ILE A 55 -6.93 -5.24 -0.74
N VAL A 56 -6.19 -4.76 0.26
CA VAL A 56 -6.72 -3.89 1.30
C VAL A 56 -5.93 -2.59 1.27
N ALA A 57 -6.62 -1.45 1.16
CA ALA A 57 -5.97 -0.15 1.09
C ALA A 57 -6.80 0.94 1.78
N GLY A 58 -6.14 1.90 2.40
CA GLY A 58 -6.84 3.07 2.92
C GLY A 58 -6.00 3.97 3.82
N THR A 59 -6.67 4.98 4.34
CA THR A 59 -6.10 5.97 5.24
C THR A 59 -6.14 5.47 6.68
N VAL A 60 -5.00 5.52 7.36
CA VAL A 60 -4.91 5.32 8.80
C VAL A 60 -4.64 6.64 9.48
N GLU A 61 -5.59 7.07 10.28
CA GLU A 61 -5.56 8.34 10.98
C GLU A 61 -4.78 8.22 12.29
N TYR A 62 -3.98 9.24 12.60
CA TYR A 62 -3.22 9.28 13.84
C TYR A 62 -3.41 10.62 14.55
N SER A 63 -3.86 10.60 15.81
CA SER A 63 -3.94 11.81 16.61
C SER A 63 -2.54 12.43 16.81
N GLY A 64 -2.35 13.66 16.32
CA GLY A 64 -1.11 14.42 16.50
C GLY A 64 0.03 14.02 15.56
N LYS A 65 -0.20 13.17 14.56
CA LYS A 65 0.75 12.86 13.48
C LYS A 65 0.04 12.95 12.15
N LYS A 66 0.80 12.99 11.06
CA LYS A 66 0.21 12.85 9.72
C LYS A 66 -0.39 11.45 9.59
N ASP A 67 -1.48 11.36 8.84
CA ASP A 67 -2.08 10.10 8.45
C ASP A 67 -1.07 9.25 7.67
N LYS A 68 -1.39 7.98 7.46
CA LYS A 68 -0.56 7.10 6.66
C LYS A 68 -1.43 6.32 5.71
N LEU A 69 -0.84 5.93 4.59
CA LEU A 69 -1.43 4.92 3.73
C LEU A 69 -1.13 3.54 4.30
N ALA A 70 -2.14 2.75 4.60
CA ALA A 70 -2.01 1.33 4.88
C ALA A 70 -2.41 0.52 3.65
N VAL A 71 -1.61 -0.51 3.33
CA VAL A 71 -1.89 -1.42 2.22
C VAL A 71 -1.54 -2.86 2.57
N GLU A 72 -2.27 -3.79 1.98
CA GLU A 72 -1.97 -5.20 1.91
C GLU A 72 -2.30 -5.69 0.51
N PHE A 73 -1.34 -6.35 -0.13
CA PHE A 73 -1.51 -6.97 -1.44
C PHE A 73 -1.32 -8.47 -1.21
N GLU A 74 -2.39 -9.24 -1.33
CA GLU A 74 -2.34 -10.69 -1.38
C GLU A 74 -2.15 -11.09 -2.84
N GLU A 75 -1.00 -11.67 -3.14
CA GLU A 75 -0.57 -12.00 -4.50
C GLU A 75 -0.48 -13.51 -4.66
N ARG A 76 -0.95 -14.00 -5.81
CA ARG A 76 -0.78 -15.39 -6.20
C ARG A 76 0.70 -15.73 -6.35
N PRO A 77 1.10 -16.99 -6.09
CA PRO A 77 2.48 -17.39 -6.24
C PRO A 77 2.94 -17.20 -7.69
N ALA A 78 4.15 -16.66 -7.85
CA ALA A 78 4.69 -16.32 -9.18
C ALA A 78 4.74 -17.53 -10.13
N GLU A 79 4.95 -18.74 -9.61
CA GLU A 79 4.95 -19.97 -10.40
C GLU A 79 3.59 -20.23 -11.08
N GLU A 80 2.48 -20.01 -10.37
CA GLU A 80 1.13 -20.18 -10.94
C GLU A 80 0.82 -19.08 -11.95
N VAL A 81 1.14 -17.82 -11.62
CA VAL A 81 0.97 -16.68 -12.53
C VAL A 81 1.72 -16.91 -13.85
N ILE A 82 2.95 -17.41 -13.80
CA ILE A 82 3.73 -17.73 -15.00
C ILE A 82 3.15 -18.94 -15.73
N ALA A 83 2.75 -19.99 -15.01
CA ALA A 83 2.19 -21.20 -15.62
C ALA A 83 0.89 -20.95 -16.39
N GLU A 84 0.06 -20.02 -15.90
CA GLU A 84 -1.17 -19.58 -16.57
C GLU A 84 -0.93 -18.57 -17.72
N GLY A 85 0.33 -18.17 -17.95
CA GLY A 85 0.68 -17.22 -19.01
C GLY A 85 0.39 -15.76 -18.66
N ASN A 86 0.19 -15.44 -17.38
CA ASN A 86 -0.13 -14.09 -16.89
C ASN A 86 1.14 -13.23 -16.67
N ALA A 87 2.18 -13.41 -17.50
CA ALA A 87 3.43 -12.68 -17.34
C ALA A 87 3.27 -11.17 -17.58
N ASP A 88 2.47 -10.78 -18.59
CA ASP A 88 2.13 -9.37 -18.83
C ASP A 88 1.32 -8.78 -17.66
N ALA A 89 0.33 -9.53 -17.15
CA ALA A 89 -0.43 -9.12 -15.97
C ALA A 89 0.46 -8.94 -14.73
N ALA A 90 1.51 -9.76 -14.56
CA ALA A 90 2.50 -9.59 -13.51
C ALA A 90 3.29 -8.27 -13.63
N ALA A 91 3.61 -7.84 -14.86
CA ALA A 91 4.24 -6.55 -15.09
C ALA A 91 3.28 -5.41 -14.73
N ASP A 92 2.04 -5.46 -15.25
CA ASP A 92 0.98 -4.49 -14.92
C ASP A 92 0.71 -4.39 -13.42
N ALA A 93 0.70 -5.52 -12.70
CA ALA A 93 0.50 -5.56 -11.25
C ALA A 93 1.60 -4.80 -10.50
N VAL A 94 2.85 -4.95 -10.94
CA VAL A 94 3.99 -4.24 -10.36
C VAL A 94 3.91 -2.75 -10.67
N ASP A 95 3.54 -2.37 -11.89
CA ASP A 95 3.38 -0.98 -12.29
C ASP A 95 2.25 -0.32 -11.49
N ALA A 96 1.04 -0.89 -11.48
CA ALA A 96 -0.11 -0.40 -10.72
C ALA A 96 0.21 -0.20 -9.23
N LYS A 97 0.88 -1.18 -8.60
CA LYS A 97 1.35 -1.05 -7.20
C LYS A 97 2.32 0.10 -7.02
N ASN A 98 3.24 0.30 -7.94
CA ASN A 98 4.24 1.35 -7.81
C ASN A 98 3.66 2.73 -8.05
N ASP A 99 2.77 2.85 -9.02
CA ASP A 99 2.12 4.09 -9.40
C ASP A 99 1.13 4.55 -8.32
N PHE A 100 0.25 3.66 -7.84
CA PHE A 100 -0.61 3.94 -6.68
C PHE A 100 0.18 4.40 -5.45
N LEU A 101 1.26 3.68 -5.11
CA LEU A 101 2.09 4.04 -3.96
C LEU A 101 2.88 5.34 -4.19
N LEU A 102 3.24 5.66 -5.43
CA LEU A 102 3.89 6.91 -5.79
C LEU A 102 2.91 8.08 -5.69
N GLU A 103 1.70 7.94 -6.24
CA GLU A 103 0.64 8.94 -6.19
C GLU A 103 0.28 9.27 -4.74
N ALA A 104 -0.07 8.24 -3.97
CA ALA A 104 -0.50 8.41 -2.57
C ALA A 104 0.62 8.95 -1.67
N THR A 105 1.86 8.46 -1.82
CA THR A 105 2.93 8.77 -0.86
C THR A 105 3.91 9.84 -1.35
N GLY A 106 3.98 10.07 -2.66
CA GLY A 106 4.95 10.97 -3.31
C GLY A 106 6.36 10.44 -3.28
N ARG A 107 6.50 9.12 -3.15
CA ARG A 107 7.77 8.46 -3.01
C ARG A 107 7.85 7.30 -3.96
N ASP A 108 8.87 7.34 -4.81
CA ASP A 108 9.24 6.22 -5.65
C ASP A 108 9.63 5.00 -4.81
N ALA A 109 9.65 3.83 -5.44
CA ALA A 109 9.96 2.56 -4.79
C ALA A 109 11.26 2.61 -3.96
N LYS A 110 12.30 3.25 -4.52
CA LYS A 110 13.58 3.45 -3.84
C LYS A 110 13.42 4.27 -2.56
N SER A 111 12.77 5.43 -2.63
CA SER A 111 12.56 6.30 -1.47
C SER A 111 11.65 5.67 -0.40
N ARG A 112 10.67 4.86 -0.81
CA ARG A 112 9.85 4.05 0.12
C ARG A 112 10.71 3.03 0.86
N ARG A 113 11.56 2.30 0.15
CA ARG A 113 12.49 1.32 0.73
C ARG A 113 13.48 1.95 1.72
N GLU A 114 14.11 3.07 1.34
CA GLU A 114 15.04 3.78 2.23
C GLU A 114 14.35 4.31 3.50
N SER A 115 13.11 4.80 3.36
CA SER A 115 12.32 5.26 4.51
C SER A 115 11.94 4.14 5.47
N MET A 116 11.63 2.96 4.93
CA MET A 116 11.35 1.77 5.74
C MET A 116 12.60 1.29 6.47
N LYS A 117 13.74 1.20 5.75
CA LYS A 117 15.04 0.81 6.33
C LYS A 117 15.43 1.73 7.50
N ARG A 118 15.33 3.05 7.31
CA ARG A 118 15.64 4.01 8.38
C ARG A 118 14.70 3.88 9.59
N SER A 119 13.44 3.50 9.38
CA SER A 119 12.50 3.30 10.51
C SER A 119 12.85 2.04 11.33
N VAL A 120 13.46 1.03 10.70
CA VAL A 120 14.01 -0.14 11.38
C VAL A 120 15.29 0.24 12.15
N GLU A 121 16.17 1.03 11.54
CA GLU A 121 17.44 1.47 12.15
C GLU A 121 17.27 2.49 13.30
N ASP A 122 16.18 3.25 13.32
CA ASP A 122 15.84 4.23 14.38
C ASP A 122 15.04 3.60 15.54
N SER A 123 14.66 2.32 15.43
CA SER A 123 14.19 1.56 16.58
C SER A 123 15.39 1.28 17.48
N PRO A 124 15.36 1.60 18.80
CA PRO A 124 16.49 1.40 19.68
C PRO A 124 16.73 -0.09 19.90
N GLU A 125 17.44 -0.72 18.97
CA GLU A 125 18.06 -2.02 19.16
C GLU A 125 19.39 -1.76 19.88
N GLY A 126 19.35 -1.83 21.21
CA GLY A 126 20.50 -1.62 22.09
C GLY A 126 20.35 -0.46 23.07
N ALA A 127 19.34 -0.51 23.95
CA ALA A 127 19.51 0.10 25.26
C ALA A 127 20.30 -0.90 26.11
N ASP A 128 21.60 -0.61 26.22
CA ASP A 128 22.58 -1.12 27.17
C ASP A 128 21.92 -1.38 28.54
N GLU A 129 21.95 -2.65 28.98
CA GLU A 129 21.69 -3.01 30.37
C GLU A 129 22.87 -2.43 31.19
N VAL A 130 22.61 -1.32 31.91
CA VAL A 130 23.51 -0.75 32.92
C VAL A 130 22.81 -0.58 34.26
#